data_AF-A0A1F7FAI4-F1
#
_entry.id   AF-A0A1F7FAI4-F1
#
_cell.length_a   1.000
_cell.length_b   1.000
_cell.length_c   1.000
_cell.angle_alpha   90.00
_cell.angle_beta   90.00
_cell.angle_gamma   90.00
#
_symmetry.space_group_name_H-M   'P 1'
#
loop_
_entity.id
_entity.type
_entity.pdbx_description
1 polymer ?
#
loop_
_entity_poly.entity_id
_entity_poly.type
_entity_poly.pdbx_seq_one_letter_code
_entity_poly.pdbx_strand_id
1 'polypeptide(L)'
;MAKDFQIIGYIDLLTEEDGKRVITDWKTCKKRPNPDDVAQNMQLSTYNLAYPDAELRIAAVLKQKKPAVEFYPTTRTYDQRKRTVKTFCAVKQSIEAGVFYPREGWWCECCGFREQCKKDF
;
A
#
# COMPACT_ATOMS: atom_id res chain seq x y z
N MET A 1 25.14 -1.72 -5.53
CA MET A 1 23.78 -2.00 -6.07
C MET A 1 23.41 -0.81 -6.92
N ALA A 2 23.22 -1.00 -8.24
CA ALA A 2 22.72 0.08 -9.09
C ALA A 2 21.37 0.57 -8.52
N LYS A 3 21.14 1.88 -8.50
CA LYS A 3 19.86 2.45 -8.06
C LYS A 3 18.83 2.15 -9.14
N ASP A 4 18.19 0.98 -9.06
CA ASP A 4 17.25 0.51 -10.10
C ASP A 4 16.01 1.41 -10.23
N PHE A 5 15.64 2.14 -9.18
CA PHE A 5 14.58 3.16 -9.19
C PHE A 5 14.63 4.02 -7.93
N GLN A 6 14.00 5.20 -7.98
CA GLN A 6 13.76 6.06 -6.83
C GLN A 6 12.29 5.96 -6.42
N ILE A 7 12.01 5.73 -5.14
CA ILE A 7 10.65 5.83 -4.59
C ILE A 7 10.46 7.25 -4.09
N ILE A 8 9.42 7.92 -4.57
CA ILE A 8 8.99 9.24 -4.11
C ILE A 8 7.57 9.09 -3.58
N GLY A 9 7.33 9.60 -2.37
CA GLY A 9 6.03 9.50 -1.73
C GLY A 9 5.96 10.35 -0.47
N TYR A 10 4.75 10.44 0.09
CA TYR A 10 4.46 11.20 1.29
C TYR A 10 3.89 10.25 2.34
N ILE A 11 4.43 10.31 3.56
CA ILE A 11 3.92 9.58 4.71
C ILE A 11 2.98 10.53 5.46
N ASP A 12 1.74 10.10 5.71
CA ASP A 12 0.74 10.94 6.38
C ASP A 12 1.21 11.42 7.75
N LEU A 13 1.73 10.50 8.58
CA LEU A 13 2.22 10.80 9.92
C LEU A 13 3.32 9.81 10.35
N LEU A 14 4.46 10.36 10.80
CA LEU A 14 5.53 9.64 11.48
C LEU A 14 5.71 10.23 12.88
N THR A 15 5.52 9.41 13.91
CA THR A 15 5.65 9.78 15.33
C THR A 15 6.74 8.95 16.01
N GLU A 16 7.17 9.39 17.18
CA GLU A 16 7.94 8.57 18.13
C GLU A 16 7.04 8.31 19.35
N GLU A 17 6.73 7.04 19.59
CA GLU A 17 5.87 6.56 20.69
C GLU A 17 6.70 5.52 21.47
N ASP A 18 6.90 5.73 22.78
CA ASP A 18 7.67 4.84 23.66
C ASP A 18 9.07 4.46 23.13
N GLY A 19 9.77 5.43 22.53
CA GLY A 19 11.11 5.26 21.96
C GLY A 19 11.14 4.47 20.65
N LYS A 20 9.97 4.23 20.02
CA LYS A 20 9.85 3.59 18.71
C LYS A 20 9.22 4.53 17.70
N ARG A 21 9.67 4.44 16.45
CA ARG A 21 9.00 5.13 15.34
C ARG A 21 7.68 4.43 15.01
N VAL A 22 6.62 5.20 14.80
CA VAL A 22 5.32 4.71 14.39
C VAL A 22 4.86 5.46 13.14
N ILE A 23 4.56 4.71 12.08
CA ILE A 23 3.95 5.24 10.86
C ILE A 23 2.44 5.00 10.92
N THR A 24 1.68 6.08 10.83
CA THR A 24 0.21 6.04 10.79
C THR A 24 -0.29 6.50 9.43
N ASP A 25 -0.95 5.60 8.71
CA ASP A 25 -1.62 5.88 7.43
C ASP A 25 -3.11 6.14 7.69
N TRP A 26 -3.59 7.34 7.38
CA TRP A 26 -4.95 7.77 7.71
C TRP A 26 -5.90 7.50 6.55
N LYS A 27 -7.03 6.84 6.83
CA LYS A 27 -8.04 6.56 5.80
C LYS A 27 -9.43 6.89 6.31
N THR A 28 -10.24 7.51 5.45
CA THR A 28 -11.67 7.64 5.69
C THR A 28 -12.41 6.43 5.12
N CYS A 29 -12.98 5.62 6.00
CA CYS A 29 -13.46 4.29 5.67
C CYS A 29 -14.99 4.23 5.76
N LYS A 30 -15.65 3.66 4.73
CA LYS A 30 -17.09 3.36 4.79
C LYS A 30 -17.37 2.09 5.61
N LYS A 31 -16.44 1.14 5.60
CA LYS A 31 -16.49 -0.15 6.31
C LYS A 31 -15.20 -0.32 7.11
N ARG A 32 -15.24 -1.17 8.14
CA ARG A 32 -14.03 -1.56 8.89
C ARG A 32 -13.04 -2.27 7.96
N PRO A 33 -11.75 -1.91 7.98
CA PRO A 33 -10.71 -2.66 7.28
C PRO A 33 -10.70 -4.13 7.68
N ASN A 34 -10.45 -5.02 6.71
CA ASN A 34 -10.16 -6.42 6.99
C ASN A 34 -8.71 -6.52 7.50
N PRO A 35 -8.45 -7.15 8.67
CA PRO A 35 -7.09 -7.36 9.18
C PRO A 35 -6.11 -7.98 8.18
N ASP A 36 -6.56 -8.92 7.34
CA ASP A 36 -5.71 -9.58 6.35
C ASP A 36 -5.26 -8.60 5.25
N ASP A 37 -6.16 -7.70 4.83
CA ASP A 37 -5.85 -6.64 3.87
C ASP A 37 -4.85 -5.63 4.47
N VAL A 38 -4.97 -5.32 5.76
CA VAL A 38 -4.00 -4.47 6.48
C VAL A 38 -2.62 -5.14 6.55
N ALA A 39 -2.60 -6.44 6.84
CA ALA A 39 -1.37 -7.24 6.91
C ALA A 39 -0.63 -7.32 5.57
N GLN A 40 -1.36 -7.28 4.44
CA GLN A 40 -0.79 -7.31 3.10
C GLN A 40 -0.75 -5.94 2.41
N ASN A 41 -1.06 -4.85 3.13
CA ASN A 41 -1.13 -3.52 2.55
C ASN A 41 0.23 -3.09 1.95
N MET A 42 0.25 -2.88 0.63
CA MET A 42 1.45 -2.52 -0.12
C MET A 42 1.96 -1.10 0.16
N GLN A 43 1.08 -0.15 0.48
CA GLN A 43 1.46 1.21 0.84
C GLN A 43 2.26 1.22 2.15
N LEU A 44 1.77 0.53 3.18
CA LEU A 44 2.50 0.34 4.45
C LEU A 44 3.81 -0.43 4.27
N SER A 45 3.83 -1.46 3.42
CA SER A 45 5.08 -2.16 3.08
C SER A 45 6.11 -1.21 2.44
N THR A 46 5.65 -0.27 1.61
CA THR A 46 6.50 0.73 0.95
C THR A 46 7.07 1.72 1.96
N TYR A 47 6.25 2.23 2.88
CA TYR A 47 6.72 3.11 3.95
C TYR A 47 7.76 2.43 4.84
N ASN A 48 7.58 1.15 5.14
CA ASN A 48 8.54 0.38 5.94
C ASN A 48 9.87 0.12 5.21
N LEU A 49 9.95 0.29 3.88
CA LEU A 49 11.25 0.31 3.18
C LEU A 49 12.09 1.54 3.58
N ALA A 50 11.44 2.69 3.82
CA ALA A 50 12.10 3.92 4.25
C ALA A 50 12.47 3.91 5.74
N TYR A 51 11.61 3.33 6.58
CA TYR A 51 11.82 3.18 8.02
C TYR A 51 11.61 1.72 8.46
N PRO A 52 12.61 0.83 8.29
CA PRO A 52 12.47 -0.60 8.58
C PRO A 52 12.23 -0.96 10.05
N ASP A 53 12.59 -0.05 10.95
CA ASP A 53 12.43 -0.12 12.40
C ASP A 53 11.06 0.38 12.89
N ALA A 54 10.28 1.03 12.01
CA ALA A 54 8.99 1.59 12.40
C ALA A 54 7.89 0.54 12.55
N GLU A 55 7.09 0.69 13.61
CA GLU A 55 5.79 0.05 13.71
C GLU A 55 4.81 0.75 12.76
N LEU A 56 3.80 0.01 12.26
CA LEU A 56 2.89 0.50 11.23
C LEU A 56 1.45 0.36 11.72
N ARG A 57 0.59 1.31 11.37
CA ARG A 57 -0.86 1.16 11.57
C ARG A 57 -1.66 1.91 10.52
N ILE A 58 -2.87 1.42 10.25
CA ILE A 58 -3.91 2.21 9.61
C ILE A 58 -4.77 2.86 10.69
N ALA A 59 -4.93 4.18 10.62
CA ALA A 59 -5.96 4.90 11.37
C ALA A 59 -7.22 5.03 10.51
N ALA A 60 -8.24 4.22 10.81
CA ALA A 60 -9.48 4.19 10.07
C ALA A 60 -10.50 5.14 10.70
N VAL A 61 -10.76 6.25 10.03
CA VAL A 61 -11.85 7.18 10.36
C VAL A 61 -13.15 6.64 9.75
N LEU A 62 -13.98 6.01 10.57
CA LEU A 62 -15.21 5.35 10.15
C LEU A 62 -16.36 6.34 9.95
N LYS A 63 -16.86 6.41 8.72
CA LYS A 63 -18.00 7.25 8.31
C LYS A 63 -19.34 6.57 8.60
N GLN A 64 -19.51 6.05 9.81
CA GLN A 64 -20.74 5.42 10.28
C GLN A 64 -21.65 6.45 10.96
N LYS A 65 -22.93 6.11 11.21
CA LYS A 65 -23.87 6.99 11.92
C LYS A 65 -23.32 7.49 13.26
N LYS A 66 -22.55 6.65 13.95
CA LYS A 66 -21.68 7.03 15.05
C LYS A 66 -20.23 7.01 14.53
N PRO A 67 -19.59 8.16 14.33
CA PRO A 67 -18.21 8.20 13.86
C PRO A 67 -17.28 7.60 14.91
N ALA A 68 -16.23 6.91 14.45
CA ALA A 68 -15.21 6.33 15.30
C ALA A 68 -13.85 6.37 14.59
N VAL A 69 -12.78 6.42 15.36
CA VAL A 69 -11.42 6.20 14.88
C VAL A 69 -10.94 4.87 15.47
N GLU A 70 -10.60 3.94 14.59
CA GLU A 70 -10.09 2.62 14.98
C GLU A 70 -8.68 2.45 14.40
N PHE A 71 -7.76 1.91 15.19
CA PHE A 71 -6.37 1.69 14.79
C PHE A 71 -6.12 0.21 14.50
N TYR A 72 -5.50 -0.07 13.36
CA TYR A 72 -5.20 -1.42 12.88
C TYR A 72 -3.68 -1.57 12.76
N PRO A 73 -2.99 -2.08 13.80
CA PRO A 73 -1.55 -2.23 13.80
C PRO A 73 -1.10 -3.37 12.88
N THR A 74 0.10 -3.25 12.33
CA THR A 74 0.74 -4.27 11.51
C THR A 74 2.26 -4.11 11.53
N THR A 75 2.97 -5.16 11.11
CA THR A 75 4.44 -5.17 11.03
C THR A 75 4.88 -5.72 9.69
N ARG A 76 6.16 -5.55 9.35
CA ARG A 76 6.75 -6.16 8.16
C ARG A 76 8.04 -6.89 8.52
N THR A 77 8.13 -8.13 8.06
CA THR A 77 9.37 -8.91 8.11
C THR A 77 10.34 -8.45 7.01
N TYR A 78 11.60 -8.85 7.14
CA TYR A 78 12.60 -8.64 6.10
C TYR A 78 12.15 -9.22 4.75
N ASP A 79 11.59 -10.44 4.75
CA ASP A 79 11.16 -11.10 3.51
C ASP A 79 9.96 -10.41 2.86
N GLN A 80 9.04 -9.85 3.66
CA GLN A 80 7.94 -9.05 3.14
C GLN A 80 8.45 -7.77 2.46
N ARG A 81 9.39 -7.05 3.09
CA ARG A 81 10.07 -5.90 2.46
C ARG A 81 10.80 -6.29 1.17
N LYS A 82 11.55 -7.39 1.21
CA LYS A 82 12.27 -7.92 0.03
C LYS A 82 11.30 -8.26 -1.09
N ARG A 83 10.15 -8.86 -0.78
CA ARG A 83 9.08 -9.13 -1.75
C ARG A 83 8.55 -7.84 -2.36
N THR A 84 8.31 -6.78 -1.57
CA THR A 84 7.88 -5.47 -2.09
C THR A 84 8.87 -4.91 -3.11
N VAL A 85 10.18 -4.92 -2.81
CA VAL A 85 11.21 -4.46 -3.75
C VAL A 85 11.22 -5.30 -5.03
N LYS A 86 11.16 -6.63 -4.92
CA LYS A 86 11.08 -7.53 -6.09
C LYS A 86 9.85 -7.24 -6.97
N THR A 87 8.70 -7.00 -6.34
CA THR A 87 7.47 -6.62 -7.06
C THR A 87 7.67 -5.31 -7.82
N PHE A 88 8.30 -4.30 -7.23
CA PHE A 88 8.59 -3.04 -7.92
C PHE A 88 9.55 -3.22 -9.10
N CYS A 89 10.63 -3.99 -8.94
CA CYS A 89 11.53 -4.32 -10.04
C CYS A 89 10.79 -4.99 -11.21
N ALA A 90 9.96 -6.00 -10.91
CA ALA A 90 9.21 -6.73 -11.93
C ALA A 90 8.19 -5.83 -12.66
N VAL A 91 7.43 -5.02 -11.91
CA VAL A 91 6.46 -4.08 -12.51
C VAL A 91 7.17 -3.03 -13.36
N LYS A 92 8.30 -2.48 -12.90
CA LYS A 92 9.12 -1.55 -13.67
C LYS A 92 9.58 -2.16 -15.00
N GLN A 93 10.12 -3.38 -14.95
CA GLN A 93 10.57 -4.09 -16.16
C GLN A 93 9.42 -4.30 -17.16
N SER A 94 8.24 -4.67 -16.69
CA SER A 94 7.06 -4.81 -17.58
C SER A 94 6.65 -3.49 -18.21
N ILE A 95 6.66 -2.39 -17.45
CA ILE A 95 6.35 -1.04 -17.95
C ILE A 95 7.38 -0.63 -19.03
N GLU A 96 8.67 -0.82 -18.77
CA GLU A 96 9.75 -0.49 -19.72
C GLU A 96 9.70 -1.34 -21.00
N ALA A 97 9.23 -2.58 -20.90
CA ALA A 97 9.03 -3.48 -22.03
C ALA A 97 7.70 -3.27 -22.77
N GLY A 98 6.83 -2.35 -22.30
CA GLY A 98 5.51 -2.12 -22.90
C GLY A 98 4.51 -3.27 -22.69
N VAL A 99 4.72 -4.11 -21.68
CA VAL A 99 3.88 -5.28 -21.40
C VAL A 99 2.77 -4.90 -20.41
N PHE A 100 1.56 -4.72 -20.93
CA PHE A 100 0.36 -4.33 -20.15
C PHE A 100 -0.76 -5.34 -20.32
N TYR A 101 -0.73 -6.46 -19.60
CA TYR A 101 -1.79 -7.48 -19.68
C TYR A 101 -3.01 -7.08 -18.83
N PRO A 102 -4.24 -7.49 -19.22
CA PRO A 102 -5.44 -7.22 -18.44
C PRO A 102 -5.42 -8.01 -17.13
N ARG A 103 -5.84 -7.34 -16.04
CA ARG A 103 -6.07 -7.98 -14.74
C ARG A 103 -7.48 -7.66 -14.26
N GLU A 104 -8.41 -8.55 -14.59
CA GLU A 104 -9.81 -8.41 -14.21
C GLU A 104 -10.00 -8.60 -12.69
N GLY A 105 -10.87 -7.77 -12.12
CA GLY A 105 -11.20 -7.80 -10.70
C GLY A 105 -12.22 -6.73 -10.33
N TRP A 106 -12.53 -6.63 -9.04
CA TRP A 106 -13.57 -5.73 -8.55
C TRP A 106 -13.30 -4.24 -8.85
N TRP A 107 -12.03 -3.83 -9.01
CA TRP A 107 -11.66 -2.46 -9.38
C TRP A 107 -12.02 -2.09 -10.83
N CYS A 108 -12.33 -3.06 -11.68
CA CYS A 108 -12.68 -2.79 -13.08
C CYS A 108 -13.96 -1.94 -13.22
N GLU A 109 -14.89 -2.00 -12.27
CA GLU A 109 -16.12 -1.19 -12.28
C GLU A 109 -15.84 0.31 -12.18
N CYS A 110 -14.76 0.69 -11.50
CA CYS A 110 -14.34 2.08 -11.30
C CYS A 110 -13.11 2.45 -12.15
N CYS A 111 -12.69 1.60 -13.09
CA CYS A 111 -11.48 1.80 -13.88
C CYS A 111 -11.75 2.72 -15.08
N GLY A 112 -11.06 3.86 -15.16
CA GLY A 112 -11.17 4.80 -16.28
C GLY A 112 -10.70 4.26 -17.64
N PHE A 113 -9.97 3.13 -17.66
CA PHE A 113 -9.46 2.48 -18.88
C PHE A 113 -10.24 1.21 -19.25
N ARG A 114 -11.38 0.94 -18.61
CA ARG A 114 -12.11 -0.34 -18.76
C ARG A 114 -12.47 -0.65 -20.22
N GLU A 115 -13.04 0.32 -20.94
CA GLU A 115 -13.49 0.10 -22.31
C GLU A 115 -12.31 -0.13 -23.27
N GLN A 116 -11.22 0.62 -23.10
CA GLN A 116 -10.00 0.41 -23.89
C GLN A 116 -9.37 -0.96 -23.59
N CYS A 117 -9.29 -1.34 -22.32
CA CYS A 117 -8.78 -2.64 -21.89
C CYS A 117 -9.54 -3.81 -22.52
N LYS A 118 -10.87 -3.75 -22.62
CA LYS A 118 -11.70 -4.77 -23.27
C LYS A 118 -11.62 -4.78 -24.80
N LYS A 119 -11.20 -3.68 -25.39
CA LYS A 119 -11.06 -3.54 -26.85
C LYS A 119 -9.72 -4.13 -27.31
N ASP A 120 -8.68 -3.90 -26.52
CA ASP A 120 -7.30 -4.28 -26.87
C ASP A 120 -6.95 -5.71 -26.45
N PHE A 121 -7.70 -6.31 -25.52
CA PHE A 121 -7.53 -7.66 -24.99
C PHE A 121 -8.87 -8.39 -24.87
#